data_AF-A0A482RJ09-F1
#
_entry.id   AF-A0A482RJ09-F1
#
_cell.length_a   1.000
_cell.length_b   1.000
_cell.length_c   1.000
_cell.angle_alpha   90.00
_cell.angle_beta   90.00
_cell.angle_gamma   90.00
#
_symmetry.space_group_name_H-M   'P 1'
#
loop_
_entity.id
_entity.type
_entity.pdbx_description
1 polymer ?
#
loop_
_entity_poly.entity_id
_entity_poly.type
_entity_poly.pdbx_seq_one_letter_code
_entity_poly.pdbx_strand_id
1 'polypeptide(L)'
;MGGAAGGGGGGGGDDVMQQLPPTPLLARAHSTESTASVSGGGMTEDERRIARWKDTQLQMLRSRLECSVCRKNFKDVVLMRCSHLFCQECIDNNIKARHRKCPACGKPFGTDDVKKVYFAS
;
A
#
# COMPACT_ATOMS: atom_id res chain seq x y z
N MET A 1 -17.42 16.27 -48.18
CA MET A 1 -16.54 17.43 -47.93
C MET A 1 -16.48 17.62 -46.42
N GLY A 2 -15.57 16.91 -45.75
CA GLY A 2 -14.47 17.48 -44.96
C GLY A 2 -14.76 17.16 -43.49
N GLY A 3 -13.97 16.38 -42.73
CA GLY A 3 -12.56 16.56 -42.40
C GLY A 3 -12.43 17.73 -41.41
N ALA A 4 -11.87 17.67 -40.20
CA ALA A 4 -10.97 16.71 -39.55
C ALA A 4 -10.85 17.03 -38.03
N ALA A 5 -10.16 16.11 -37.31
CA ALA A 5 -9.35 16.31 -36.07
C ALA A 5 -10.06 16.78 -34.78
N GLY A 6 -9.70 16.37 -33.56
CA GLY A 6 -8.57 15.61 -33.04
C GLY A 6 -8.48 15.81 -31.51
N GLY A 7 -7.64 15.01 -30.84
CA GLY A 7 -7.24 15.17 -29.42
C GLY A 7 -7.91 14.15 -28.49
N GLY A 8 -7.26 13.12 -27.95
CA GLY A 8 -5.84 12.99 -27.61
C GLY A 8 -5.62 13.47 -26.18
N GLY A 9 -5.65 12.54 -25.22
CA GLY A 9 -5.45 12.81 -23.79
C GLY A 9 -5.38 11.51 -23.00
N GLY A 10 -4.46 10.63 -23.38
CA GLY A 10 -4.20 9.38 -22.67
C GLY A 10 -3.30 9.60 -21.45
N GLY A 11 -3.61 8.87 -20.38
CA GLY A 11 -2.61 8.27 -19.51
C GLY A 11 -1.98 9.15 -18.44
N GLY A 12 -2.77 9.57 -17.46
CA GLY A 12 -2.20 9.83 -16.13
C GLY A 12 -2.06 8.51 -15.38
N GLY A 13 -0.86 7.91 -15.38
CA GLY A 13 -0.59 6.81 -14.46
C GLY A 13 0.55 5.90 -14.87
N ASP A 14 1.75 6.17 -14.36
CA ASP A 14 2.68 5.17 -13.80
C ASP A 14 3.99 5.78 -13.24
N ASP A 15 3.97 6.95 -12.59
CA ASP A 15 5.19 7.52 -11.98
C ASP A 15 5.53 6.95 -10.58
N VAL A 16 5.33 5.64 -10.37
CA VAL A 16 5.56 4.99 -9.06
C VAL A 16 6.44 3.73 -9.16
N MET A 17 7.39 3.69 -10.09
CA MET A 17 8.37 2.59 -10.14
C MET A 17 9.82 3.00 -10.38
N GLN A 18 10.16 4.30 -10.41
CA GLN A 18 11.51 4.76 -10.76
C GLN A 18 12.41 5.12 -9.55
N GLN A 19 12.09 4.67 -8.34
CA GLN A 19 12.95 4.91 -7.16
C GLN A 19 13.15 3.65 -6.30
N LEU A 20 13.35 2.49 -6.91
CA LEU A 20 13.96 1.40 -6.15
C LEU A 20 15.38 1.82 -5.73
N PRO A 21 15.75 1.69 -4.45
CA PRO A 21 17.13 1.90 -4.02
C PRO A 21 18.04 0.91 -4.75
N PRO A 22 19.34 1.20 -4.93
CA PRO A 22 20.27 0.18 -5.36
C PRO A 22 20.16 -0.98 -4.37
N THR A 23 19.83 -2.17 -4.87
CA THR A 23 20.04 -3.40 -4.11
C THR A 23 21.48 -3.34 -3.62
N PRO A 24 21.75 -3.48 -2.32
CA PRO A 24 23.10 -3.74 -1.89
C PRO A 24 23.41 -5.14 -2.42
N LEU A 25 23.92 -5.22 -3.66
CA LEU A 25 24.58 -6.41 -4.16
C LEU A 25 25.71 -6.64 -3.18
N LEU A 26 25.47 -7.61 -2.29
CA LEU A 26 26.37 -8.20 -1.32
C LEU A 26 27.75 -7.54 -1.36
N ALA A 27 27.91 -6.44 -0.62
CA ALA A 27 29.20 -5.80 -0.48
C ALA A 27 30.11 -6.82 0.20
N ARG A 28 30.94 -7.51 -0.60
CA ARG A 28 32.01 -8.37 -0.13
C ARG A 28 32.87 -7.54 0.80
N ALA A 29 32.78 -7.83 2.09
CA ALA A 29 33.69 -7.30 3.09
C ALA A 29 35.11 -7.78 2.74
N HIS A 30 35.94 -6.85 2.29
CA HIS A 30 37.39 -7.00 2.37
C HIS A 30 37.92 -5.87 3.27
N SER A 31 38.55 -6.32 4.34
CA SER A 31 39.33 -5.70 5.44
C SER A 31 40.00 -4.36 5.10
N THR A 32 40.22 -3.43 6.04
CA THR A 32 41.05 -3.57 7.24
C THR A 32 40.67 -2.59 8.36
N GLU A 33 40.97 -3.00 9.60
CA GLU A 33 40.76 -2.26 10.84
C GLU A 33 41.56 -0.95 10.88
N SER A 34 40.94 0.12 11.39
CA SER A 34 41.64 1.35 11.79
C SER A 34 40.98 1.91 13.03
N THR A 35 41.70 1.84 14.14
CA THR A 35 41.33 2.34 15.46
C THR A 35 41.41 3.87 15.47
N ALA A 36 40.27 4.55 15.50
CA ALA A 36 40.17 5.93 15.96
C ALA A 36 38.80 6.19 16.60
N SER A 37 38.82 6.41 17.90
CA SER A 37 37.68 6.76 18.73
C SER A 37 37.15 8.13 18.36
N VAL A 38 36.12 8.18 17.52
CA VAL A 38 35.21 9.33 17.42
C VAL A 38 33.87 8.90 18.00
N SER A 39 33.65 9.29 19.26
CA SER A 39 32.33 9.40 19.86
C SER A 39 31.55 10.49 19.12
N GLY A 40 30.82 10.07 18.10
CA GLY A 40 29.94 10.91 17.30
C GLY A 40 28.87 10.01 16.67
N GLY A 41 27.86 9.66 17.46
CA GLY A 41 26.70 8.88 17.01
C GLY A 41 25.83 9.70 16.06
N GLY A 42 26.32 9.95 14.84
CA GLY A 42 25.58 10.58 13.76
C GLY A 42 25.31 9.56 12.67
N MET A 43 24.05 9.44 12.24
CA MET A 43 23.71 8.62 11.08
C MET A 43 24.35 9.20 9.81
N THR A 44 24.96 8.34 9.01
CA THR A 44 25.45 8.65 7.66
C THR A 44 24.28 9.06 6.76
N GLU A 45 24.57 9.75 5.65
CA GLU A 45 23.52 10.13 4.69
C GLU A 45 22.88 8.90 4.03
N ASP A 46 23.65 7.83 3.80
CA ASP A 46 23.11 6.57 3.27
C ASP A 46 22.17 5.88 4.26
N GLU A 47 22.48 5.85 5.55
CA GLU A 47 21.57 5.34 6.58
C GLU A 47 20.27 6.16 6.62
N ARG A 48 20.34 7.49 6.48
CA ARG A 48 19.15 8.34 6.39
C ARG A 48 18.31 8.04 5.16
N ARG A 49 18.95 7.84 3.99
CA ARG A 49 18.25 7.44 2.77
C ARG A 49 17.53 6.11 2.93
N ILE A 50 18.20 5.12 3.52
CA ILE A 50 17.62 3.80 3.81
C ILE A 50 16.45 3.93 4.78
N ALA A 51 16.58 4.70 5.85
CA ALA A 51 15.53 4.92 6.83
C ALA A 51 14.28 5.54 6.19
N ARG A 52 14.44 6.63 5.41
CA ARG A 52 13.33 7.28 4.69
C ARG A 52 12.61 6.32 3.74
N TRP A 53 13.37 5.50 2.99
CA TRP A 53 12.78 4.51 2.10
C TRP A 53 11.99 3.45 2.88
N LYS A 54 12.57 2.91 3.97
CA LYS A 54 11.89 1.95 4.84
C LYS A 54 10.59 2.52 5.39
N ASP A 55 10.59 3.74 5.90
CA ASP A 55 9.40 4.40 6.44
C ASP A 55 8.33 4.56 5.37
N THR A 56 8.72 4.98 4.16
CA THR A 56 7.80 5.09 3.02
C THR A 56 7.17 3.74 2.67
N GLN A 57 7.98 2.68 2.59
CA GLN A 57 7.47 1.34 2.30
C GLN A 57 6.55 0.81 3.40
N LEU A 58 6.90 1.01 4.67
CA LEU A 58 6.06 0.61 5.81
C LEU A 58 4.73 1.35 5.81
N GLN A 59 4.72 2.65 5.53
CA GLN A 59 3.50 3.44 5.40
C GLN A 59 2.64 2.94 4.24
N MET A 60 3.23 2.66 3.08
CA MET A 60 2.51 2.11 1.92
C MET A 60 1.90 0.74 2.24
N LEU A 61 2.66 -0.18 2.84
CA LEU A 61 2.17 -1.50 3.24
C LEU A 61 1.02 -1.38 4.25
N ARG A 62 1.20 -0.54 5.27
CA ARG A 62 0.18 -0.28 6.28
C ARG A 62 -1.11 0.25 5.66
N SER A 63 -1.00 1.21 4.75
CA SER A 63 -2.16 1.79 4.06
C SER A 63 -2.96 0.77 3.23
N ARG A 64 -2.29 -0.27 2.71
CA ARG A 64 -2.92 -1.36 1.96
C ARG A 64 -3.62 -2.37 2.86
N LEU A 65 -3.13 -2.56 4.08
CA LEU A 65 -3.72 -3.48 5.06
C LEU A 65 -4.89 -2.84 5.82
N GLU A 66 -4.90 -1.51 5.98
CA GLU A 66 -5.95 -0.79 6.68
C GLU A 66 -7.25 -0.69 5.86
N CYS A 67 -8.39 -0.70 6.56
CA CYS A 67 -9.70 -0.49 5.97
C CYS A 67 -9.77 0.91 5.33
N SER A 68 -10.14 0.99 4.05
CA SER A 68 -10.20 2.25 3.32
C SER A 68 -11.36 3.15 3.74
N VAL A 69 -12.37 2.58 4.42
CA VAL A 69 -13.56 3.31 4.90
C VAL A 69 -13.25 4.03 6.22
N CYS A 70 -12.78 3.31 7.24
CA CYS A 70 -12.54 3.91 8.56
C CYS A 70 -11.10 4.37 8.78
N ARG A 71 -10.11 3.87 8.01
CA ARG A 71 -8.67 4.15 8.18
C ARG A 71 -8.17 3.90 9.62
N LYS A 72 -8.81 2.96 10.33
CA LYS A 72 -8.53 2.64 11.74
C LYS A 72 -8.26 1.14 11.92
N ASN A 73 -9.18 0.31 11.47
CA ASN A 73 -9.11 -1.14 11.61
C ASN A 73 -8.40 -1.76 10.39
N PHE A 74 -7.74 -2.90 10.57
CA PHE A 74 -7.25 -3.71 9.46
C PHE A 74 -8.39 -4.35 8.67
N LYS A 75 -8.11 -4.68 7.42
CA LYS A 75 -9.01 -5.46 6.57
C LYS A 75 -9.06 -6.90 7.08
N ASP A 76 -10.25 -7.40 7.38
CA ASP A 76 -10.48 -8.76 7.89
C ASP A 76 -11.71 -9.42 7.24
N VAL A 77 -12.38 -8.74 6.30
CA VAL A 77 -13.44 -9.32 5.48
C VAL A 77 -13.27 -9.03 4.00
N VAL A 78 -13.68 -9.99 3.17
CA VAL A 78 -13.80 -9.87 1.72
C VAL A 78 -15.27 -9.93 1.30
N LEU A 79 -15.64 -9.10 0.32
CA LEU A 79 -16.93 -9.19 -0.36
C LEU A 79 -16.81 -10.09 -1.60
N MET A 80 -17.38 -11.29 -1.56
CA MET A 80 -17.19 -12.33 -2.59
C MET A 80 -17.67 -11.93 -3.99
N ARG A 81 -18.57 -10.96 -4.12
CA ARG A 81 -19.08 -10.45 -5.41
C ARG A 81 -18.06 -9.62 -6.19
N CYS A 82 -17.04 -9.07 -5.51
CA CYS A 82 -16.08 -8.15 -6.13
C CYS A 82 -14.66 -8.21 -5.58
N SER A 83 -14.41 -9.06 -4.60
CA SER A 83 -13.10 -9.30 -3.96
C SER A 83 -12.43 -8.07 -3.35
N HIS A 84 -13.21 -7.04 -3.02
CA HIS A 84 -12.70 -5.90 -2.23
C HIS A 84 -12.73 -6.21 -0.73
N LEU A 85 -11.73 -5.68 -0.03
CA LEU A 85 -11.42 -5.96 1.36
C LEU A 85 -11.64 -4.75 2.28
N PHE A 86 -12.31 -4.96 3.40
CA PHE A 86 -12.65 -3.95 4.41
C PHE A 86 -12.56 -4.55 5.82
N CYS A 87 -12.79 -3.75 6.86
CA CYS A 87 -13.01 -4.29 8.19
C CYS A 87 -14.48 -4.72 8.38
N GLN A 88 -14.70 -5.75 9.21
CA GLN A 88 -16.01 -6.32 9.54
C GLN A 88 -16.98 -5.24 10.02
N GLU A 89 -16.53 -4.36 10.92
CA GLU A 89 -17.36 -3.30 11.51
C GLU A 89 -17.95 -2.36 10.44
N CYS A 90 -17.17 -1.96 9.43
CA CYS A 90 -17.66 -1.10 8.35
C CYS A 90 -18.68 -1.82 7.47
N ILE A 91 -18.50 -3.11 7.20
CA ILE A 91 -19.45 -3.89 6.39
C ILE A 91 -20.73 -4.17 7.16
N ASP A 92 -20.64 -4.48 8.45
CA ASP A 92 -21.80 -4.68 9.32
C ASP A 92 -22.65 -3.41 9.43
N ASN A 93 -21.99 -2.25 9.57
CA ASN A 93 -22.68 -0.97 9.59
C ASN A 93 -23.42 -0.69 8.27
N ASN A 94 -22.83 -1.02 7.12
CA ASN A 94 -23.50 -0.92 5.83
C ASN A 94 -24.72 -1.86 5.73
N ILE A 95 -24.60 -3.10 6.22
CA ILE A 95 -25.72 -4.05 6.22
C ILE A 95 -26.86 -3.55 7.11
N LYS A 96 -26.56 -3.06 8.33
CA LYS A 96 -27.53 -2.48 9.26
C LYS A 96 -28.24 -1.27 8.65
N ALA A 97 -27.49 -0.39 7.99
CA ALA A 97 -28.02 0.78 7.29
C ALA A 97 -28.74 0.45 5.96
N ARG A 98 -28.83 -0.83 5.58
CA ARG A 98 -29.33 -1.29 4.27
C ARG A 98 -28.56 -0.71 3.06
N HIS A 99 -27.34 -0.21 3.26
CA HIS A 99 -26.43 0.26 2.23
C HIS A 99 -25.57 -0.89 1.68
N ARG A 100 -26.25 -1.89 1.13
CA ARG A 100 -25.66 -3.16 0.65
C ARG A 100 -24.95 -3.04 -0.71
N LYS A 101 -24.10 -2.02 -0.85
CA LYS A 101 -23.23 -1.77 -2.02
C LYS A 101 -21.78 -1.68 -1.56
N CYS A 102 -20.87 -2.30 -2.31
CA CYS A 102 -19.45 -2.27 -2.00
C CYS A 102 -18.93 -0.82 -1.93
N PRO A 103 -18.25 -0.41 -0.83
CA PRO A 103 -17.71 0.95 -0.70
C PRO A 103 -16.69 1.35 -1.78
N ALA A 104 -16.02 0.38 -2.41
CA ALA A 104 -15.00 0.65 -3.42
C ALA A 104 -15.55 0.74 -4.85
N CYS A 105 -16.52 -0.11 -5.21
CA CYS A 105 -16.97 -0.24 -6.60
C CYS A 105 -18.49 -0.22 -6.80
N GLY A 106 -19.28 -0.05 -5.74
CA GLY A 106 -20.74 0.08 -5.81
C GLY A 106 -21.51 -1.20 -6.13
N LYS A 107 -20.84 -2.32 -6.44
CA LYS A 107 -21.49 -3.62 -6.70
C LYS A 107 -22.34 -4.06 -5.48
N PRO A 108 -23.57 -4.57 -5.70
CA PRO A 108 -24.42 -5.03 -4.61
C PRO A 108 -23.85 -6.30 -3.95
N PHE A 109 -24.11 -6.50 -2.66
CA PHE A 109 -23.71 -7.69 -1.90
C PHE A 109 -24.74 -8.06 -0.81
N GLY A 110 -24.85 -9.34 -0.48
CA GLY A 110 -25.66 -9.86 0.63
C GLY A 110 -24.82 -10.25 1.85
N THR A 111 -25.48 -10.66 2.93
CA THR A 111 -24.80 -11.18 4.14
C THR A 111 -23.96 -12.42 3.84
N ASP A 112 -24.43 -13.30 2.95
CA ASP A 112 -23.73 -14.53 2.57
C ASP A 112 -22.45 -14.26 1.76
N ASP A 113 -22.34 -13.08 1.16
CA ASP A 113 -21.19 -12.63 0.39
C ASP A 113 -20.05 -12.08 1.27
N VAL A 114 -20.26 -11.96 2.58
CA VAL A 114 -19.23 -11.46 3.52
C VAL A 114 -18.49 -12.65 4.11
N LYS A 115 -17.19 -12.76 3.84
CA LYS A 115 -16.32 -13.81 4.39
C LYS A 115 -15.14 -13.21 5.12
N LYS A 116 -14.78 -13.79 6.27
CA LYS A 116 -13.56 -13.41 6.99
C LYS A 116 -12.32 -13.86 6.22
N VAL A 117 -11.29 -13.04 6.29
CA VAL A 117 -9.96 -13.37 5.77
C VAL A 117 -8.95 -13.33 6.92
N TYR A 118 -7.95 -14.19 6.84
CA TYR A 118 -6.87 -14.29 7.81
C TYR A 118 -5.55 -14.22 7.06
N PHE A 119 -4.67 -13.32 7.46
CA PHE A 119 -3.32 -13.27 6.93
C PHE A 119 -2.49 -14.38 7.58
N ALA A 120 -1.82 -15.19 6.77
CA ALA A 120 -0.84 -16.15 7.26
C ALA A 120 0.47 -15.41 7.58
N SER A 121 1.10 -15.82 8.68
CA SER A 121 2.42 -15.35 9.15
C SER A 121 3.53 -16.31 8.77
#